data_AF-A0A3B3BBL9-F1
#
_entry.id   AF-A0A3B3BBL9-F1
#
_cell.length_a   1.000
_cell.length_b   1.000
_cell.length_c   1.000
_cell.angle_alpha   90.00
_cell.angle_beta   90.00
_cell.angle_gamma   90.00
#
_symmetry.space_group_name_H-M   'P 1'
#
loop_
_entity.id
_entity.type
_entity.pdbx_description
1 polymer ?
#
loop_
_entity_poly.entity_id
_entity_poly.type
_entity_poly.pdbx_seq_one_letter_code
_entity_poly.pdbx_strand_id
1 'polypeptide(L)'
;MNSKLTKNQERAICSQLGNVRLKVLYKASIHGFTGDVFHQHCDNKSPTVSVGYNKSGRVFGGYTRQPFSQSGQYVNDDQAFLFSFSGEKLNKYPCIYAQYAVKMINNCGPYFGEDLVLISGSQPKVLSNPGNYYNFNAAEMHGNDLNLTECEVYQVEENAEMEKPWRLVIWESKRKTELMESIKFYKPLNSSVTQARVLLVGPVGVGKSSFFNSINSVFRGHVTSQAISGSSTTSLTTHVSDYKHLNTKLHFFFYQFMILLPCSLCAQQFRTYSMKAGREGKPLPLVLCDTMGLEEGVGAGLDVDDIGNILKGHLPDRYQFNPSGPLQSEAHGFCKSPDLKDKIHCVTYVLDASKISIMSTKIEEKLNAIRRKVNLMGIPQLVLLTKIDEACALVRKDIRNVYKSGYIKDLMQEAAARVGVPLSCIIPVKNYSEELELDTNTDILLLSAVIQMLRFVDNFFDEISDQLSSVPTGIKYDLDHSLLLNNPKK
;
A
#
# COMPACT_ATOMS: atom_id res chain seq x y z
N MET A 1 -27.28 -6.86 7.74
CA MET A 1 -27.63 -5.44 7.52
C MET A 1 -26.44 -4.78 6.86
N ASN A 2 -26.64 -4.06 5.75
CA ASN A 2 -25.54 -3.37 5.09
C ASN A 2 -25.27 -2.04 5.82
N SER A 3 -24.00 -1.81 6.14
CA SER A 3 -23.50 -0.58 6.74
C SER A 3 -23.61 0.60 5.76
N LYS A 4 -23.88 1.80 6.28
CA LYS A 4 -23.81 3.05 5.51
C LYS A 4 -22.42 3.69 5.55
N LEU A 5 -21.51 3.22 6.41
CA LEU A 5 -20.10 3.59 6.33
C LEU A 5 -19.54 3.16 4.98
N THR A 6 -18.78 4.04 4.34
CA THR A 6 -17.94 3.60 3.24
C THR A 6 -16.80 2.75 3.80
N LYS A 7 -16.22 1.87 2.96
CA LYS A 7 -15.05 1.08 3.37
C LYS A 7 -13.89 1.94 3.89
N ASN A 8 -13.74 3.16 3.35
CA ASN A 8 -12.70 4.08 3.78
C ASN A 8 -12.99 4.68 5.16
N GLN A 9 -14.24 5.03 5.44
CA GLN A 9 -14.66 5.49 6.76
C GLN A 9 -14.52 4.39 7.82
N GLU A 10 -14.98 3.17 7.50
CA GLU A 10 -14.85 2.01 8.40
C GLU A 10 -13.38 1.76 8.76
N ARG A 11 -12.48 1.76 7.78
CA ARG A 11 -11.05 1.57 8.02
C ARG A 11 -10.42 2.72 8.79
N ALA A 12 -10.79 3.97 8.49
CA ALA A 12 -10.30 5.13 9.22
C ALA A 12 -10.70 5.05 10.71
N ILE A 13 -11.87 4.50 11.02
CA ILE A 13 -12.26 4.18 12.40
C ILE A 13 -11.42 3.03 12.94
N CYS A 14 -11.36 1.87 12.26
CA CYS A 14 -10.58 0.72 12.71
C CYS A 14 -9.10 1.05 12.95
N SER A 15 -8.48 1.90 12.14
CA SER A 15 -7.09 2.32 12.33
C SER A 15 -6.85 3.09 13.64
N GLN A 16 -7.89 3.73 14.21
CA GLN A 16 -7.83 4.34 15.54
C GLN A 16 -7.97 3.32 16.67
N LEU A 17 -8.52 2.15 16.38
CA LEU A 17 -8.90 1.12 17.35
C LEU A 17 -7.98 -0.12 17.32
N GLY A 18 -7.13 -0.24 16.30
CA GLY A 18 -6.20 -1.34 16.12
C GLY A 18 -6.74 -2.43 15.18
N ASN A 19 -6.36 -3.68 15.44
CA ASN A 19 -6.71 -4.82 14.57
C ASN A 19 -8.14 -5.33 14.87
N VAL A 20 -9.13 -4.55 14.48
CA VAL A 20 -10.55 -4.81 14.76
C VAL A 20 -11.39 -4.80 13.49
N ARG A 21 -12.61 -5.33 13.58
CA ARG A 21 -13.68 -5.19 12.60
C ARG A 21 -14.94 -4.64 13.26
N LEU A 22 -15.79 -4.00 12.47
CA LEU A 22 -17.05 -3.45 12.93
C LEU A 22 -18.21 -4.37 12.54
N LYS A 23 -18.97 -4.83 13.54
CA LYS A 23 -20.19 -5.63 13.32
C LYS A 23 -21.40 -4.81 13.68
N VAL A 24 -22.28 -4.57 12.71
CA VAL A 24 -23.53 -3.82 12.94
C VAL A 24 -24.39 -4.52 14.00
N LEU A 25 -24.70 -3.81 15.09
CA LEU A 25 -25.66 -4.21 16.12
C LEU A 25 -27.03 -3.60 15.87
N TYR A 26 -27.04 -2.33 15.49
CA TYR A 26 -28.25 -1.52 15.38
C TYR A 26 -28.16 -0.57 14.19
N LYS A 27 -29.29 -0.41 13.49
CA LYS A 27 -29.48 0.54 12.40
C LYS A 27 -30.87 1.15 12.52
N ALA A 28 -30.94 2.45 12.79
CA ALA A 28 -32.17 3.14 13.13
C ALA A 28 -33.22 3.12 12.01
N SER A 29 -32.80 3.18 10.74
CA SER A 29 -33.73 3.05 9.61
C SER A 29 -34.39 1.67 9.48
N ILE A 30 -33.82 0.62 10.09
CA ILE A 30 -34.39 -0.73 10.10
C ILE A 30 -35.17 -0.97 11.38
N HIS A 31 -34.59 -0.61 12.53
CA HIS A 31 -35.15 -0.98 13.83
C HIS A 31 -36.03 0.11 14.46
N GLY A 32 -35.86 1.38 14.08
CA GLY A 32 -36.58 2.54 14.63
C GLY A 32 -35.70 3.45 15.49
N PHE A 33 -36.07 4.74 15.56
CA PHE A 33 -35.30 5.82 16.21
C PHE A 33 -35.68 6.07 17.69
N THR A 34 -36.05 5.02 18.43
CA THR A 34 -36.42 5.14 19.85
C THR A 34 -35.32 4.61 20.76
N GLY A 35 -35.14 5.23 21.93
CA GLY A 35 -34.15 4.79 22.94
C GLY A 35 -34.36 3.33 23.34
N ASP A 36 -35.60 2.92 23.57
CA ASP A 36 -35.95 1.52 23.94
C ASP A 36 -35.39 0.49 22.94
N VAL A 37 -35.53 0.77 21.64
CA VAL A 37 -35.04 -0.12 20.58
C VAL A 37 -33.52 -0.13 20.52
N PHE A 38 -32.86 1.03 20.69
CA PHE A 38 -31.41 1.10 20.79
C PHE A 38 -30.92 0.22 21.95
N HIS A 39 -31.48 0.41 23.15
CA HIS A 39 -31.09 -0.35 24.33
C HIS A 39 -31.34 -1.85 24.18
N GLN A 40 -32.44 -2.26 23.54
CA GLN A 40 -32.72 -3.67 23.23
C GLN A 40 -31.59 -4.33 22.41
N HIS A 41 -30.94 -3.59 21.51
CA HIS A 41 -29.92 -4.12 20.60
C HIS A 41 -28.49 -3.91 21.10
N CYS A 42 -28.23 -2.85 21.86
CA CYS A 42 -26.89 -2.38 22.17
C CYS A 42 -26.47 -2.52 23.64
N ASP A 43 -27.41 -2.67 24.58
CA ASP A 43 -27.04 -2.81 25.99
C ASP A 43 -26.18 -4.06 26.23
N ASN A 44 -25.23 -3.94 27.15
CA ASN A 44 -24.25 -4.99 27.49
C ASN A 44 -23.33 -5.41 26.32
N LYS A 45 -23.32 -4.69 25.20
CA LYS A 45 -22.35 -4.87 24.11
C LYS A 45 -21.24 -3.85 24.25
N SER A 46 -20.00 -4.31 24.13
CA SER A 46 -18.81 -3.45 24.14
C SER A 46 -17.61 -4.15 23.50
N PRO A 47 -16.57 -3.39 23.10
CA PRO A 47 -16.60 -1.95 22.81
C PRO A 47 -17.56 -1.63 21.66
N THR A 48 -18.00 -0.36 21.55
CA THR A 48 -18.90 0.06 20.47
C THR A 48 -18.45 1.33 19.76
N VAL A 49 -18.76 1.41 18.46
CA VAL A 49 -18.70 2.61 17.65
C VAL A 49 -20.12 3.00 17.28
N SER A 50 -20.52 4.22 17.57
CA SER A 50 -21.82 4.78 17.22
C SER A 50 -21.64 5.85 16.15
N VAL A 51 -22.43 5.80 15.08
CA VAL A 51 -22.31 6.68 13.90
C VAL A 51 -23.67 7.31 13.58
N GLY A 52 -23.70 8.64 13.49
CA GLY A 52 -24.84 9.43 13.02
C GLY A 52 -24.61 10.00 11.62
N TYR A 53 -25.70 10.14 10.87
CA TYR A 53 -25.70 10.74 9.53
C TYR A 53 -26.80 11.80 9.43
N ASN A 54 -26.54 12.93 8.79
CA ASN A 54 -27.54 13.98 8.58
C ASN A 54 -27.73 14.35 7.09
N LYS A 55 -28.70 15.23 6.81
CA LYS A 55 -29.04 15.63 5.42
C LYS A 55 -27.96 16.52 4.80
N SER A 56 -27.17 17.20 5.61
CA SER A 56 -25.98 17.94 5.17
C SER A 56 -24.82 17.03 4.72
N GLY A 57 -24.98 15.71 4.76
CA GLY A 57 -23.96 14.75 4.31
C GLY A 57 -22.84 14.53 5.32
N ARG A 58 -23.00 14.95 6.58
CA ARG A 58 -22.01 14.76 7.63
C ARG A 58 -22.12 13.35 8.21
N VAL A 59 -20.95 12.78 8.54
CA VAL A 59 -20.79 11.50 9.24
C VAL A 59 -19.96 11.76 10.48
N PHE A 60 -20.52 11.46 11.65
CA PHE A 60 -19.94 11.78 12.95
C PHE A 60 -20.43 10.80 14.00
N GLY A 61 -19.80 10.76 15.16
CA GLY A 61 -20.18 9.83 16.21
C GLY A 61 -19.16 9.70 17.32
N GLY A 62 -19.19 8.56 18.00
CA GLY A 62 -18.31 8.31 19.14
C GLY A 62 -17.98 6.84 19.33
N TYR A 63 -16.87 6.61 20.02
CA TYR A 63 -16.39 5.29 20.44
C TYR A 63 -16.33 5.22 21.96
N THR A 64 -16.71 4.06 22.51
CA THR A 64 -16.53 3.74 23.93
C THR A 64 -16.23 2.25 24.14
N ARG A 65 -15.38 1.95 25.13
CA ARG A 65 -15.12 0.61 25.67
C ARG A 65 -16.20 0.12 26.63
N GLN A 66 -17.05 1.03 27.10
CA GLN A 66 -18.03 0.72 28.13
C GLN A 66 -19.30 0.18 27.49
N PRO A 67 -19.93 -0.84 28.11
CA PRO A 67 -21.23 -1.30 27.66
C PRO A 67 -22.29 -0.24 27.98
N PHE A 68 -23.19 0.01 27.03
CA PHE A 68 -24.38 0.80 27.31
C PHE A 68 -25.28 0.08 28.32
N SER A 69 -25.97 0.90 29.12
CA SER A 69 -26.96 0.48 30.11
C SER A 69 -27.96 1.63 30.32
N GLN A 70 -28.89 1.43 31.25
CA GLN A 70 -29.97 2.36 31.55
C GLN A 70 -29.92 2.87 33.01
N SER A 71 -28.71 2.91 33.61
CA SER A 71 -28.52 3.21 35.04
C SER A 71 -28.76 4.68 35.43
N GLY A 72 -28.83 5.59 34.46
CA GLY A 72 -28.88 7.03 34.66
C GLY A 72 -27.54 7.66 35.07
N GLN A 73 -26.49 6.86 35.27
CA GLN A 73 -25.20 7.31 35.78
C GLN A 73 -24.20 7.61 34.65
N TYR A 74 -23.17 8.39 34.99
CA TYR A 74 -21.98 8.48 34.17
C TYR A 74 -21.11 7.24 34.32
N VAL A 75 -20.39 6.88 33.26
CA VAL A 75 -19.43 5.77 33.25
C VAL A 75 -18.08 6.26 32.78
N ASN A 76 -17.05 5.79 33.49
CA ASN A 76 -15.66 6.13 33.21
C ASN A 76 -15.14 5.43 31.95
N ASP A 77 -14.55 6.18 31.02
CA ASP A 77 -13.81 5.63 29.89
C ASP A 77 -12.69 6.58 29.45
N ASP A 78 -11.45 6.20 29.73
CA ASP A 78 -10.25 6.97 29.38
C ASP A 78 -9.87 6.83 27.90
N GLN A 79 -10.49 5.89 27.18
CA GLN A 79 -10.26 5.66 25.74
C GLN A 79 -11.43 6.15 24.88
N ALA A 80 -12.47 6.74 25.48
CA ALA A 80 -13.59 7.28 24.73
C ALA A 80 -13.18 8.51 23.91
N PHE A 81 -13.75 8.62 22.71
CA PHE A 81 -13.55 9.76 21.83
C PHE A 81 -14.76 9.96 20.92
N LEU A 82 -14.99 11.21 20.54
CA LEU A 82 -15.87 11.56 19.43
C LEU A 82 -15.07 11.65 18.13
N PHE A 83 -15.75 11.52 17.00
CA PHE A 83 -15.15 11.72 15.69
C PHE A 83 -16.11 12.33 14.68
N SER A 84 -15.53 12.95 13.66
CA SER A 84 -16.23 13.43 12.46
C SER A 84 -15.38 13.13 11.21
N PHE A 85 -16.01 13.19 10.04
CA PHE A 85 -15.31 13.05 8.77
C PHE A 85 -15.27 14.37 7.98
N SER A 86 -14.06 14.74 7.55
CA SER A 86 -13.82 15.77 6.53
C SER A 86 -13.35 15.09 5.25
N GLY A 87 -14.30 14.71 4.39
CA GLY A 87 -14.03 13.78 3.29
C GLY A 87 -13.75 12.37 3.84
N GLU A 88 -12.57 11.82 3.54
CA GLU A 88 -12.15 10.50 4.05
C GLU A 88 -11.30 10.58 5.33
N LYS A 89 -10.90 11.78 5.74
CA LYS A 89 -10.09 11.99 6.95
C LYS A 89 -10.99 11.95 8.19
N LEU A 90 -10.62 11.10 9.15
CA LEU A 90 -11.22 11.07 10.48
C LEU A 90 -10.59 12.15 11.37
N ASN A 91 -11.41 13.05 11.90
CA ASN A 91 -11.03 13.99 12.95
C ASN A 91 -11.43 13.39 14.30
N LYS A 92 -10.50 13.30 15.24
CA LYS A 92 -10.69 12.66 16.55
C LYS A 92 -10.74 13.71 17.66
N TYR A 93 -11.69 13.58 18.57
CA TYR A 93 -11.91 14.47 19.71
C TYR A 93 -11.93 13.64 21.00
N PRO A 94 -10.77 13.52 21.69
CA PRO A 94 -10.66 12.73 22.93
C PRO A 94 -11.55 13.27 24.06
N CYS A 95 -11.97 12.39 24.97
CA CYS A 95 -12.62 12.82 26.21
C CYS A 95 -11.64 13.57 27.13
N ILE A 96 -12.07 14.71 27.67
CA ILE A 96 -11.26 15.53 28.59
C ILE A 96 -11.30 14.96 30.01
N TYR A 97 -12.47 14.45 30.43
CA TYR A 97 -12.72 13.94 31.77
C TYR A 97 -13.33 12.54 31.71
N ALA A 98 -12.49 11.52 31.78
CA ALA A 98 -12.88 10.13 31.58
C ALA A 98 -14.10 9.69 32.41
N GLN A 99 -14.25 10.18 33.65
CA GLN A 99 -15.38 9.87 34.54
C GLN A 99 -16.76 10.32 34.02
N TYR A 100 -16.79 11.21 33.04
CA TYR A 100 -17.99 11.72 32.39
C TYR A 100 -18.04 11.33 30.90
N ALA A 101 -17.31 10.30 30.48
CA ALA A 101 -17.17 9.95 29.06
C ALA A 101 -18.49 9.56 28.41
N VAL A 102 -19.34 8.80 29.11
CA VAL A 102 -20.63 8.28 28.62
C VAL A 102 -21.66 8.39 29.73
N LYS A 103 -22.90 8.71 29.37
CA LYS A 103 -24.04 8.77 30.30
C LYS A 103 -25.10 7.73 29.92
N MET A 104 -25.67 7.02 30.90
CA MET A 104 -26.50 5.84 30.65
C MET A 104 -28.01 6.17 30.71
N ILE A 105 -28.55 6.78 29.66
CA ILE A 105 -29.92 7.35 29.66
C ILE A 105 -30.92 6.51 28.86
N ASN A 106 -31.97 6.03 29.52
CA ASN A 106 -32.94 5.05 29.00
C ASN A 106 -33.78 5.49 27.78
N ASN A 107 -34.04 6.78 27.61
CA ASN A 107 -34.86 7.30 26.51
C ASN A 107 -34.04 7.86 25.34
N CYS A 108 -32.73 7.67 25.37
CA CYS A 108 -31.79 8.16 24.37
C CYS A 108 -31.04 7.00 23.70
N GLY A 109 -30.42 7.28 22.56
CA GLY A 109 -29.41 6.40 21.98
C GLY A 109 -28.04 6.62 22.62
N PRO A 110 -26.95 6.41 21.86
CA PRO A 110 -25.58 6.66 22.32
C PRO A 110 -25.40 8.08 22.87
N TYR A 111 -24.99 8.19 24.13
CA TYR A 111 -24.94 9.45 24.88
C TYR A 111 -23.51 9.67 25.43
N PHE A 112 -22.74 10.50 24.73
CA PHE A 112 -21.33 10.78 25.06
C PHE A 112 -21.22 12.08 25.85
N GLY A 113 -20.86 11.95 27.13
CA GLY A 113 -20.81 13.06 28.07
C GLY A 113 -22.15 13.77 28.17
N GLU A 114 -22.16 15.07 27.93
CA GLU A 114 -23.35 15.92 27.73
C GLU A 114 -23.24 16.67 26.38
N ASP A 115 -22.22 16.33 25.60
CA ASP A 115 -21.77 17.09 24.45
C ASP A 115 -22.35 16.56 23.14
N LEU A 116 -22.57 15.24 23.04
CA LEU A 116 -23.14 14.62 21.84
C LEU A 116 -24.03 13.41 22.20
N VAL A 117 -25.30 13.50 21.83
CA VAL A 117 -26.27 12.41 21.95
C VAL A 117 -26.84 12.07 20.59
N LEU A 118 -26.72 10.81 20.18
CA LEU A 118 -27.39 10.29 19.00
C LEU A 118 -28.74 9.73 19.45
N ILE A 119 -29.83 10.15 18.79
CA ILE A 119 -31.21 9.80 19.15
C ILE A 119 -31.58 10.39 20.52
N SER A 120 -31.81 11.69 20.58
CA SER A 120 -32.23 12.37 21.81
C SER A 120 -33.74 12.27 22.02
N GLY A 121 -34.16 11.81 23.21
CA GLY A 121 -35.57 11.75 23.60
C GLY A 121 -36.42 10.86 22.68
N SER A 122 -35.86 9.75 22.20
CA SER A 122 -36.51 8.81 21.26
C SER A 122 -36.99 9.47 19.96
N GLN A 123 -36.23 10.45 19.49
CA GLN A 123 -36.47 11.14 18.22
C GLN A 123 -35.22 11.05 17.33
N PRO A 124 -35.35 11.14 16.00
CA PRO A 124 -34.23 11.21 15.06
C PRO A 124 -33.53 12.59 15.12
N LYS A 125 -33.03 12.96 16.29
CA LYS A 125 -32.38 14.24 16.59
C LYS A 125 -31.09 14.02 17.36
N VAL A 126 -30.11 14.86 17.07
CA VAL A 126 -28.88 15.00 17.84
C VAL A 126 -29.10 16.06 18.91
N LEU A 127 -28.63 15.80 20.12
CA LEU A 127 -28.36 16.85 21.09
C LEU A 127 -26.86 17.14 21.06
N SER A 128 -26.48 18.41 20.91
CA SER A 128 -25.09 18.83 20.80
C SER A 128 -24.80 20.07 21.65
N ASN A 129 -23.87 19.94 22.59
CA ASN A 129 -23.42 21.00 23.49
C ASN A 129 -21.89 20.89 23.70
N PRO A 130 -21.07 21.15 22.67
CA PRO A 130 -19.62 20.99 22.77
C PRO A 130 -19.00 21.87 23.85
N GLY A 131 -17.95 21.37 24.49
CA GLY A 131 -17.09 22.13 25.40
C GLY A 131 -17.20 21.74 26.88
N ASN A 132 -18.05 20.78 27.24
CA ASN A 132 -18.11 20.23 28.59
C ASN A 132 -17.03 19.15 28.79
N TYR A 133 -17.20 18.01 28.12
CA TYR A 133 -16.31 16.84 28.25
C TYR A 133 -15.62 16.49 26.94
N TYR A 134 -16.16 16.97 25.81
CA TYR A 134 -15.57 16.84 24.49
C TYR A 134 -15.54 18.21 23.80
N ASN A 135 -14.37 18.58 23.26
CA ASN A 135 -14.20 19.83 22.55
C ASN A 135 -14.24 19.60 21.04
N PHE A 136 -15.27 20.10 20.36
CA PHE A 136 -15.40 20.07 18.90
C PHE A 136 -16.18 21.29 18.39
N ASN A 137 -15.99 21.64 17.12
CA ASN A 137 -16.79 22.66 16.47
C ASN A 137 -18.07 22.03 15.87
N ALA A 138 -19.24 22.54 16.24
CA ALA A 138 -20.54 22.01 15.79
C ALA A 138 -20.75 22.08 14.26
N ALA A 139 -20.26 23.15 13.62
CA ALA A 139 -20.35 23.30 12.16
C ALA A 139 -19.45 22.29 11.43
N GLU A 140 -18.29 21.97 12.00
CA GLU A 140 -17.40 20.96 11.43
C GLU A 140 -17.91 19.53 11.67
N MET A 141 -18.39 19.24 12.88
CA MET A 141 -18.84 17.91 13.27
C MET A 141 -20.10 17.49 12.51
N HIS A 142 -21.13 18.33 12.53
CA HIS A 142 -22.45 18.00 12.00
C HIS A 142 -23.08 19.14 11.18
N GLY A 143 -22.32 20.16 10.77
CA GLY A 143 -22.82 21.20 9.88
C GLY A 143 -23.92 22.08 10.49
N ASN A 144 -24.02 22.12 11.83
CA ASN A 144 -25.16 22.68 12.55
C ASN A 144 -26.52 22.03 12.20
N ASP A 145 -26.54 20.90 11.50
CA ASP A 145 -27.75 20.11 11.23
C ASP A 145 -27.88 18.98 12.25
N LEU A 146 -28.79 19.19 13.20
CA LEU A 146 -29.07 18.26 14.29
C LEU A 146 -30.09 17.18 13.91
N ASN A 147 -30.61 17.15 12.68
CA ASN A 147 -31.56 16.13 12.26
C ASN A 147 -30.83 14.86 11.82
N LEU A 148 -31.11 13.73 12.47
CA LEU A 148 -30.57 12.45 12.05
C LEU A 148 -31.39 11.88 10.90
N THR A 149 -30.68 11.43 9.88
CA THR A 149 -31.22 10.59 8.79
C THR A 149 -30.96 9.11 9.05
N GLU A 150 -29.94 8.80 9.86
CA GLU A 150 -29.57 7.44 10.22
C GLU A 150 -28.72 7.46 11.50
N CYS A 151 -28.83 6.39 12.29
CA CYS A 151 -27.89 6.08 13.36
C CYS A 151 -27.54 4.59 13.30
N GLU A 152 -26.26 4.28 13.26
CA GLU A 152 -25.74 2.91 13.25
C GLU A 152 -24.84 2.71 14.46
N VAL A 153 -24.97 1.56 15.12
CA VAL A 153 -24.09 1.18 16.24
C VAL A 153 -23.44 -0.15 15.89
N TYR A 154 -22.12 -0.19 16.06
CA TYR A 154 -21.27 -1.31 15.71
C TYR A 154 -20.63 -1.87 16.97
N GLN A 155 -20.64 -3.18 17.14
CA GLN A 155 -19.72 -3.85 18.05
C GLN A 155 -18.34 -3.88 17.43
N VAL A 156 -17.33 -3.53 18.23
CA VAL A 156 -15.93 -3.69 17.85
C VAL A 156 -15.51 -5.09 18.25
N GLU A 157 -15.19 -5.92 17.26
CA GLU A 157 -14.68 -7.27 17.47
C GLU A 157 -13.20 -7.30 17.08
N GLU A 158 -12.35 -7.95 17.87
CA GLU A 158 -10.97 -8.22 17.44
C GLU A 158 -10.98 -9.09 16.18
N ASN A 159 -10.10 -8.77 15.23
CA ASN A 159 -9.89 -9.65 14.08
C ASN A 159 -9.25 -10.94 14.58
N ALA A 160 -10.05 -12.01 14.61
CA ALA A 160 -9.58 -13.32 15.01
C ALA A 160 -8.37 -13.75 14.15
N GLU A 161 -7.31 -14.19 14.81
CA GLU A 161 -6.26 -14.98 14.16
C GLU A 161 -6.90 -16.26 13.62
N MET A 162 -6.68 -16.54 12.33
CA MET A 162 -7.15 -17.79 11.75
C MET A 162 -6.40 -18.96 12.37
N GLU A 163 -7.12 -19.97 12.85
CA GLU A 163 -6.53 -21.18 13.46
C GLU A 163 -5.49 -21.85 12.54
N LYS A 164 -5.75 -21.83 11.23
CA LYS A 164 -4.84 -22.34 10.21
C LYS A 164 -4.48 -21.22 9.23
N PRO A 165 -3.19 -21.12 8.84
CA PRO A 165 -2.79 -20.10 7.88
C PRO A 165 -3.37 -20.41 6.49
N TRP A 166 -3.82 -19.39 5.75
CA TRP A 166 -4.38 -19.57 4.40
C TRP A 166 -3.31 -19.76 3.32
N ARG A 167 -2.02 -19.57 3.66
CA ARG A 167 -0.88 -20.07 2.89
C ARG A 167 0.17 -20.61 3.83
N LEU A 168 0.76 -21.74 3.46
CA LEU A 168 1.81 -22.36 4.25
C LEU A 168 3.15 -21.65 4.00
N VAL A 169 3.84 -21.29 5.08
CA VAL A 169 5.24 -20.86 5.07
C VAL A 169 6.00 -21.67 6.09
N ILE A 170 7.16 -22.17 5.69
CA ILE A 170 8.08 -22.91 6.56
C ILE A 170 9.07 -21.90 7.14
N TRP A 171 8.95 -21.62 8.43
CA TRP A 171 9.71 -20.60 9.16
C TRP A 171 10.99 -21.18 9.80
N GLU A 172 11.81 -21.84 9.00
CA GLU A 172 13.02 -22.52 9.46
C GLU A 172 14.28 -21.93 8.82
N SER A 173 15.38 -21.84 9.57
CA SER A 173 16.67 -21.36 9.04
C SER A 173 17.17 -22.21 7.87
N LYS A 174 16.89 -23.53 7.88
CA LYS A 174 17.18 -24.42 6.74
C LYS A 174 16.43 -23.96 5.48
N ARG A 175 15.16 -23.58 5.62
CA ARG A 175 14.35 -23.09 4.50
C ARG A 175 14.91 -21.80 3.92
N LYS A 176 15.37 -20.86 4.77
CA LYS A 176 16.08 -19.66 4.32
C LYS A 176 17.27 -20.03 3.43
N THR A 177 18.13 -20.95 3.89
CA THR A 177 19.30 -21.40 3.11
C THR A 177 18.90 -22.03 1.78
N GLU A 178 17.88 -22.90 1.76
CA GLU A 178 17.37 -23.51 0.52
C GLU A 178 16.89 -22.45 -0.49
N LEU A 179 16.17 -21.43 -0.02
CA LEU A 179 15.70 -20.33 -0.88
C LEU A 179 16.88 -19.52 -1.43
N MET A 180 17.87 -19.20 -0.59
CA MET A 180 19.09 -18.49 -1.04
C MET A 180 19.85 -19.30 -2.09
N GLU A 181 20.06 -20.59 -1.89
CA GLU A 181 20.74 -21.46 -2.87
C GLU A 181 19.94 -21.58 -4.17
N SER A 182 18.61 -21.71 -4.07
CA SER A 182 17.74 -21.75 -5.26
C SER A 182 17.88 -20.49 -6.11
N ILE A 183 17.98 -19.30 -5.49
CA ILE A 183 18.19 -18.04 -6.21
C ILE A 183 19.60 -17.96 -6.80
N LYS A 184 20.62 -18.39 -6.04
CA LYS A 184 22.02 -18.37 -6.52
C LYS A 184 22.25 -19.25 -7.74
N PHE A 185 21.61 -20.42 -7.77
CA PHE A 185 21.79 -21.43 -8.82
C PHE A 185 20.72 -21.42 -9.91
N TYR A 186 19.74 -20.51 -9.81
CA TYR A 186 18.75 -20.32 -10.86
C TYR A 186 19.43 -20.00 -12.20
N LYS A 187 18.88 -20.55 -13.29
CA LYS A 187 19.30 -20.28 -14.66
C LYS A 187 18.04 -20.00 -15.48
N PRO A 188 17.92 -18.84 -16.14
CA PRO A 188 16.83 -18.59 -17.07
C PRO A 188 16.72 -19.70 -18.12
N LEU A 189 15.49 -20.06 -18.49
CA LEU A 189 15.25 -21.12 -19.49
C LEU A 189 15.84 -20.78 -20.86
N ASN A 190 15.95 -19.50 -21.20
CA ASN A 190 16.61 -19.05 -22.41
C ASN A 190 18.11 -18.82 -22.19
N SER A 191 18.97 -19.58 -22.88
CA SER A 191 20.44 -19.52 -22.72
C SER A 191 21.08 -18.19 -23.11
N SER A 192 20.41 -17.36 -23.92
CA SER A 192 20.89 -16.03 -24.30
C SER A 192 20.71 -15.00 -23.18
N VAL A 193 19.96 -15.34 -22.13
CA VAL A 193 19.72 -14.49 -20.96
C VAL A 193 20.43 -15.06 -19.74
N THR A 194 21.41 -14.32 -19.22
CA THR A 194 22.16 -14.73 -18.01
C THR A 194 21.57 -14.18 -16.71
N GLN A 195 20.82 -13.08 -16.79
CA GLN A 195 20.12 -12.49 -15.64
C GLN A 195 18.69 -12.13 -16.01
N ALA A 196 17.74 -12.55 -15.20
CA ALA A 196 16.35 -12.15 -15.32
C ALA A 196 16.17 -10.66 -14.96
N ARG A 197 15.38 -9.90 -15.72
CA ARG A 197 15.03 -8.50 -15.39
C ARG A 197 13.59 -8.41 -14.90
N VAL A 198 13.40 -7.88 -13.70
CA VAL A 198 12.09 -7.66 -13.08
C VAL A 198 11.89 -6.17 -12.84
N LEU A 199 10.82 -5.61 -13.38
CA LEU A 199 10.48 -4.20 -13.21
C LEU A 199 9.61 -3.97 -11.98
N LEU A 200 10.02 -3.05 -11.10
CA LEU A 200 9.24 -2.63 -9.94
C LEU A 200 8.46 -1.36 -10.28
N VAL A 201 7.13 -1.40 -10.22
CA VAL A 201 6.25 -0.26 -10.53
C VAL A 201 5.30 0.00 -9.37
N GLY A 202 5.06 1.27 -9.01
CA GLY A 202 4.11 1.60 -7.96
C GLY A 202 4.24 3.04 -7.48
N PRO A 203 3.30 3.52 -6.64
CA PRO A 203 3.30 4.89 -6.14
C PRO A 203 4.58 5.30 -5.42
N VAL A 204 4.76 6.60 -5.21
CA VAL A 204 5.88 7.12 -4.39
C VAL A 204 5.75 6.62 -2.94
N GLY A 205 6.88 6.24 -2.33
CA GLY A 205 6.93 5.86 -0.91
C GLY A 205 6.39 4.47 -0.54
N VAL A 206 6.04 3.63 -1.53
CA VAL A 206 5.52 2.26 -1.29
C VAL A 206 6.61 1.20 -1.07
N GLY A 207 7.89 1.57 -1.17
CA GLY A 207 9.00 0.67 -0.84
C GLY A 207 9.63 -0.11 -2.00
N LYS A 208 9.59 0.41 -3.24
CA LYS A 208 10.27 -0.20 -4.41
C LYS A 208 11.79 -0.35 -4.20
N SER A 209 12.48 0.76 -3.98
CA SER A 209 13.93 0.78 -3.73
C SER A 209 14.32 0.08 -2.42
N SER A 210 13.46 0.21 -1.40
CA SER A 210 13.63 -0.48 -0.10
C SER A 210 13.53 -2.00 -0.23
N PHE A 211 12.70 -2.52 -1.14
CA PHE A 211 12.65 -3.95 -1.42
C PHE A 211 13.99 -4.45 -1.97
N PHE A 212 14.58 -3.76 -2.96
CA PHE A 212 15.92 -4.10 -3.44
C PHE A 212 16.96 -4.08 -2.32
N ASN A 213 17.00 -3.02 -1.51
CA ASN A 213 17.93 -2.91 -0.38
C ASN A 213 17.77 -4.08 0.58
N SER A 214 16.53 -4.50 0.84
CA SER A 214 16.22 -5.63 1.71
C SER A 214 16.78 -6.94 1.16
N ILE A 215 16.51 -7.28 -0.11
CA ILE A 215 17.06 -8.48 -0.74
C ILE A 215 18.59 -8.46 -0.75
N ASN A 216 19.19 -7.34 -1.14
CA ASN A 216 20.63 -7.16 -1.15
C ASN A 216 21.24 -7.34 0.25
N SER A 217 20.54 -6.89 1.29
CA SER A 217 20.94 -7.07 2.69
C SER A 217 20.97 -8.55 3.07
N VAL A 218 19.94 -9.33 2.68
CA VAL A 218 19.89 -10.78 2.93
C VAL A 218 21.11 -11.49 2.33
N PHE A 219 21.47 -11.18 1.08
CA PHE A 219 22.63 -11.79 0.43
C PHE A 219 23.97 -11.28 0.94
N ARG A 220 24.04 -10.05 1.46
CA ARG A 220 25.27 -9.49 2.06
C ARG A 220 25.46 -9.87 3.53
N GLY A 221 24.41 -10.34 4.20
CA GLY A 221 24.42 -10.73 5.61
C GLY A 221 24.37 -9.55 6.60
N HIS A 222 24.06 -8.33 6.14
CA HIS A 222 23.87 -7.14 6.98
C HIS A 222 22.99 -6.13 6.25
N VAL A 223 22.31 -5.26 7.00
CA VAL A 223 21.45 -4.21 6.42
C VAL A 223 22.27 -3.24 5.57
N THR A 224 21.77 -2.92 4.37
CA THR A 224 22.43 -2.06 3.38
C THR A 224 21.46 -1.06 2.76
N SER A 225 21.98 0.10 2.35
CA SER A 225 21.21 1.16 1.67
C SER A 225 21.94 1.60 0.40
N GLN A 226 21.91 0.73 -0.62
CA GLN A 226 22.57 0.99 -1.91
C GLN A 226 21.67 1.75 -2.88
N ALA A 227 20.37 1.47 -2.88
CA ALA A 227 19.37 2.30 -3.54
C ALA A 227 18.92 3.40 -2.57
N ILE A 228 18.69 4.62 -3.07
CA ILE A 228 18.22 5.73 -2.25
C ILE A 228 16.75 5.48 -1.89
N SER A 229 16.47 5.34 -0.60
CA SER A 229 15.12 5.15 -0.06
C SER A 229 14.84 6.18 1.03
N GLY A 230 13.73 6.89 0.94
CA GLY A 230 13.30 7.89 1.92
C GLY A 230 11.79 8.15 1.86
N SER A 231 11.22 8.71 2.93
CA SER A 231 9.81 9.08 3.04
C SER A 231 9.62 10.57 2.72
N SER A 232 9.21 10.88 1.49
CA SER A 232 8.69 12.21 1.12
C SER A 232 7.27 12.06 0.58
N THR A 233 6.42 13.04 0.86
CA THR A 233 5.02 13.09 0.38
C THR A 233 4.89 13.57 -1.06
N THR A 234 5.94 14.20 -1.62
CA THR A 234 6.00 14.67 -3.01
C THR A 234 7.44 14.67 -3.55
N SER A 235 7.61 14.43 -4.85
CA SER A 235 8.81 14.80 -5.61
C SER A 235 8.77 16.31 -5.86
N LEU A 236 9.19 17.15 -4.91
CA LEU A 236 9.15 18.60 -5.11
C LEU A 236 10.18 19.01 -6.18
N THR A 237 9.71 19.31 -7.38
CA THR A 237 10.45 20.07 -8.40
C THR A 237 9.94 21.51 -8.39
N THR A 238 10.64 22.43 -7.73
CA THR A 238 10.55 23.86 -8.04
C THR A 238 11.87 24.27 -8.66
N HIS A 239 11.80 24.73 -9.92
CA HIS A 239 12.90 25.33 -10.66
C HIS A 239 13.70 26.30 -9.78
N VAL A 240 14.99 26.02 -9.57
CA VAL A 240 15.93 26.99 -9.02
C VAL A 240 16.39 27.87 -10.18
N SER A 241 15.66 28.96 -10.41
CA SER A 241 16.16 30.10 -11.18
C SER A 241 16.96 30.99 -10.22
N ASP A 242 18.25 31.14 -10.51
CA ASP A 242 19.20 32.16 -10.03
C ASP A 242 18.82 33.00 -8.79
N TYR A 243 19.47 32.70 -7.66
CA TYR A 243 19.74 33.70 -6.62
C TYR A 243 21.26 33.85 -6.45
N LYS A 244 21.84 34.77 -7.22
CA LYS A 244 23.07 35.47 -6.82
C LYS A 244 22.68 36.55 -5.81
N HIS A 245 23.44 36.65 -4.73
CA HIS A 245 23.30 37.52 -3.55
C HIS A 245 22.32 37.07 -2.47
N LEU A 246 22.86 36.56 -1.36
CA LEU A 246 22.75 37.22 -0.04
C LEU A 246 23.64 36.56 1.02
N ASN A 247 24.08 37.40 1.95
CA ASN A 247 25.20 37.26 2.88
C ASN A 247 24.99 36.26 4.05
N THR A 248 26.11 35.69 4.49
CA THR A 248 26.50 35.22 5.84
C THR A 248 25.40 35.08 6.91
N LYS A 249 24.54 34.07 6.76
CA LYS A 249 23.90 33.34 7.88
C LYS A 249 23.56 31.89 7.53
N LEU A 250 24.33 31.30 6.61
CA LEU A 250 24.17 29.93 6.11
C LEU A 250 25.30 29.02 6.61
N HIS A 251 25.15 28.48 7.82
CA HIS A 251 25.81 27.21 8.16
C HIS A 251 24.82 26.19 8.74
N PHE A 252 23.69 26.64 9.31
CA PHE A 252 22.63 25.74 9.78
C PHE A 252 21.64 25.32 8.69
N PHE A 253 21.43 26.14 7.65
CA PHE A 253 20.56 25.80 6.52
C PHE A 253 21.23 24.93 5.45
N PHE A 254 22.56 24.79 5.47
CA PHE A 254 23.28 23.96 4.50
C PHE A 254 23.04 22.45 4.70
N TYR A 255 22.88 22.00 5.95
CA TYR A 255 22.66 20.58 6.25
C TYR A 255 21.24 20.09 5.93
N GLN A 256 20.21 20.94 6.06
CA GLN A 256 18.84 20.57 5.69
C GLN A 256 18.66 20.54 4.16
N PHE A 257 19.34 21.43 3.41
CA PHE A 257 19.21 21.51 1.96
C PHE A 257 20.04 20.45 1.21
N MET A 258 21.21 20.04 1.74
CA MET A 258 22.04 19.01 1.10
C MET A 258 21.47 17.58 1.18
N ILE A 259 20.52 17.30 2.09
CA ILE A 259 19.87 15.99 2.19
C ILE A 259 18.65 15.90 1.24
N LEU A 260 18.00 17.02 0.94
CA LEU A 260 16.78 17.07 0.13
C LEU A 260 17.04 17.08 -1.38
N LEU A 261 18.10 17.76 -1.86
CA LEU A 261 18.44 17.83 -3.29
C LEU A 261 18.81 16.49 -3.96
N PRO A 262 19.63 15.59 -3.36
CA PRO A 262 19.89 14.28 -3.96
C PRO A 262 18.70 13.32 -3.84
N CYS A 263 17.81 13.53 -2.87
CA CYS A 263 16.62 12.69 -2.66
C CYS A 263 15.55 12.93 -3.75
N SER A 264 15.35 14.17 -4.18
CA SER A 264 14.40 14.49 -5.26
C SER A 264 14.89 14.08 -6.65
N LEU A 265 16.19 14.23 -6.95
CA LEU A 265 16.77 13.86 -8.26
C LEU A 265 16.90 12.34 -8.45
N CYS A 266 17.19 11.56 -7.39
CA CYS A 266 17.35 10.12 -7.52
C CYS A 266 16.02 9.36 -7.59
N ALA A 267 14.94 9.94 -7.06
CA ALA A 267 13.58 9.41 -7.20
C ALA A 267 13.03 9.54 -8.64
N GLN A 268 13.68 10.31 -9.52
CA GLN A 268 13.27 10.56 -10.91
C GLN A 268 14.10 9.77 -11.94
N GLN A 269 14.74 8.67 -11.53
CA GLN A 269 15.59 7.87 -12.41
C GLN A 269 15.09 6.44 -12.56
N PHE A 270 15.29 5.87 -13.75
CA PHE A 270 15.27 4.42 -13.96
C PHE A 270 16.62 3.85 -13.55
N ARG A 271 16.60 2.84 -12.67
CA ARG A 271 17.82 2.21 -12.14
C ARG A 271 17.75 0.71 -12.30
N THR A 272 18.85 0.11 -12.72
CA THR A 272 19.01 -1.34 -12.80
C THR A 272 19.98 -1.80 -11.73
N TYR A 273 19.51 -2.66 -10.84
CA TYR A 273 20.28 -3.15 -9.71
C TYR A 273 20.59 -4.64 -9.87
N SER A 274 21.88 -4.92 -10.04
CA SER A 274 22.41 -6.29 -10.02
C SER A 274 22.91 -6.62 -8.61
N MET A 275 22.50 -7.78 -8.10
CA MET A 275 22.85 -8.27 -6.75
C MET A 275 24.00 -9.26 -6.84
N LYS A 276 24.75 -9.43 -5.73
CA LYS A 276 25.85 -10.40 -5.63
C LYS A 276 25.59 -11.39 -4.50
N ALA A 277 26.08 -12.62 -4.66
CA ALA A 277 26.02 -13.66 -3.63
C ALA A 277 27.07 -13.44 -2.52
N GLY A 278 26.88 -12.41 -1.68
CA GLY A 278 27.86 -11.96 -0.68
C GLY A 278 28.71 -10.78 -1.14
N ARG A 279 29.64 -10.30 -0.28
CA ARG A 279 30.45 -9.08 -0.55
C ARG A 279 31.26 -9.15 -1.84
N GLU A 280 31.86 -10.31 -2.13
CA GLU A 280 32.68 -10.57 -3.33
C GLU A 280 32.12 -11.72 -4.18
N GLY A 281 30.84 -12.05 -3.99
CA GLY A 281 30.19 -13.14 -4.70
C GLY A 281 29.99 -12.88 -6.18
N LYS A 282 29.71 -13.96 -6.92
CA LYS A 282 29.24 -13.88 -8.30
C LYS A 282 27.92 -13.08 -8.37
N PRO A 283 27.66 -12.36 -9.48
CA PRO A 283 26.36 -11.76 -9.72
C PRO A 283 25.25 -12.82 -9.65
N LEU A 284 24.15 -12.48 -8.99
CA LEU A 284 22.96 -13.31 -8.99
C LEU A 284 22.29 -13.27 -10.37
N PRO A 285 21.56 -14.32 -10.77
CA PRO A 285 20.86 -14.39 -12.07
C PRO A 285 19.58 -13.52 -12.10
N LEU A 286 19.58 -12.37 -11.41
CA LEU A 286 18.45 -11.47 -11.24
C LEU A 286 18.92 -10.01 -11.18
N VAL A 287 18.22 -9.17 -11.92
CA VAL A 287 18.33 -7.70 -11.93
C VAL A 287 16.96 -7.13 -11.58
N LEU A 288 16.92 -6.29 -10.55
CA LEU A 288 15.73 -5.51 -10.19
C LEU A 288 15.82 -4.14 -10.85
N CYS A 289 14.82 -3.80 -11.64
CA CYS A 289 14.71 -2.52 -12.32
C CYS A 289 13.76 -1.63 -11.52
N ASP A 290 14.29 -0.59 -10.87
CA ASP A 290 13.53 0.37 -10.08
C ASP A 290 13.14 1.58 -10.94
N THR A 291 11.94 2.10 -10.70
CA THR A 291 11.40 3.25 -11.45
C THR A 291 11.04 4.39 -10.53
N MET A 292 10.94 5.59 -11.12
CA MET A 292 10.22 6.69 -10.49
C MET A 292 8.82 6.26 -10.06
N GLY A 293 8.33 6.80 -8.95
CA GLY A 293 7.00 6.48 -8.45
C GLY A 293 5.88 7.06 -9.30
N LEU A 294 4.72 6.42 -9.21
CA LEU A 294 3.48 6.98 -9.75
C LEU A 294 2.97 8.11 -8.84
N GLU A 295 2.56 9.21 -9.45
CA GLU A 295 1.97 10.38 -8.76
C GLU A 295 0.61 10.74 -9.39
N GLU A 296 -0.21 11.51 -8.68
CA GLU A 296 -1.57 11.85 -9.15
C GLU A 296 -1.62 12.97 -10.20
N GLY A 297 -0.61 13.83 -10.24
CA GLY A 297 -0.55 14.96 -11.16
C GLY A 297 -0.46 14.50 -12.62
N VAL A 298 -1.11 15.25 -13.52
CA VAL A 298 -0.94 15.11 -14.97
C VAL A 298 0.49 15.55 -15.30
N GLY A 299 1.28 14.69 -15.95
CA GLY A 299 2.71 14.92 -16.16
C GLY A 299 3.61 14.76 -14.92
N ALA A 300 3.05 14.35 -13.77
CA ALA A 300 3.82 14.05 -12.57
C ALA A 300 4.04 12.54 -12.39
N GLY A 301 5.23 12.18 -11.91
CA GLY A 301 5.66 10.80 -11.76
C GLY A 301 5.87 10.09 -13.10
N LEU A 302 5.92 8.76 -13.06
CA LEU A 302 6.21 7.95 -14.24
C LEU A 302 5.05 7.98 -15.25
N ASP A 303 5.37 8.32 -16.50
CA ASP A 303 4.41 8.30 -17.60
C ASP A 303 4.17 6.86 -18.12
N VAL A 304 2.93 6.56 -18.49
CA VAL A 304 2.52 5.23 -19.01
C VAL A 304 3.16 4.95 -20.38
N ASP A 305 3.50 5.99 -21.14
CA ASP A 305 4.19 5.86 -22.43
C ASP A 305 5.63 5.40 -22.25
N ASP A 306 6.35 5.95 -21.27
CA ASP A 306 7.71 5.56 -20.91
C ASP A 306 7.81 4.10 -20.45
N ILE A 307 6.77 3.57 -19.79
CA ILE A 307 6.69 2.13 -19.45
C ILE A 307 6.88 1.25 -20.68
N GLY A 308 6.32 1.64 -21.84
CA GLY A 308 6.51 0.85 -23.06
C GLY A 308 7.96 0.72 -23.47
N ASN A 309 8.70 1.82 -23.37
CA ASN A 309 10.11 1.85 -23.70
C ASN A 309 10.94 1.06 -22.67
N ILE A 310 10.56 1.12 -21.39
CA ILE A 310 11.20 0.33 -20.32
C ILE A 310 11.01 -1.16 -20.57
N LEU A 311 9.77 -1.61 -20.81
CA LEU A 311 9.44 -3.01 -21.01
C LEU A 311 10.21 -3.62 -22.20
N LYS A 312 10.37 -2.84 -23.26
CA LYS A 312 11.13 -3.23 -24.46
C LYS A 312 12.64 -3.19 -24.28
N GLY A 313 13.17 -2.64 -23.19
CA GLY A 313 14.61 -2.56 -22.94
C GLY A 313 15.31 -1.38 -23.62
N HIS A 314 14.56 -0.35 -24.03
CA HIS A 314 15.13 0.81 -24.72
C HIS A 314 15.87 1.78 -23.79
N LEU A 315 15.59 1.75 -22.48
CA LEU A 315 16.18 2.69 -21.52
C LEU A 315 17.52 2.18 -20.96
N PRO A 316 18.58 3.03 -20.94
CA PRO A 316 19.83 2.71 -20.27
C PRO A 316 19.72 2.84 -18.74
N ASP A 317 20.66 2.23 -18.01
CA ASP A 317 20.78 2.44 -16.56
C ASP A 317 20.96 3.93 -16.23
N ARG A 318 20.35 4.37 -15.13
CA ARG A 318 20.39 5.76 -14.64
C ARG A 318 19.72 6.78 -15.56
N TYR A 319 18.85 6.34 -16.46
CA TYR A 319 18.06 7.25 -17.26
C TYR A 319 17.22 8.18 -16.37
N GLN A 320 17.30 9.48 -16.61
CA GLN A 320 16.54 10.49 -15.88
C GLN A 320 15.28 10.83 -16.68
N PHE A 321 14.11 10.66 -16.06
CA PHE A 321 12.84 10.96 -16.71
C PHE A 321 12.71 12.46 -16.97
N ASN A 322 12.21 12.82 -18.15
CA ASN A 322 11.96 14.21 -18.51
C ASN A 322 10.52 14.58 -18.08
N PRO A 323 10.34 15.57 -17.18
CA PRO A 323 9.00 16.02 -16.77
C PRO A 323 8.19 16.63 -17.92
N SER A 324 8.85 17.06 -19.00
CA SER A 324 8.24 17.80 -20.10
C SER A 324 7.64 16.91 -21.21
N GLY A 325 7.79 15.58 -21.12
CA GLY A 325 7.22 14.65 -22.09
C GLY A 325 7.98 13.31 -22.20
N PRO A 326 7.37 12.30 -22.86
CA PRO A 326 7.91 10.95 -22.93
C PRO A 326 9.22 10.87 -23.73
N LEU A 327 9.98 9.81 -23.46
CA LEU A 327 11.25 9.50 -24.12
C LEU A 327 11.09 9.35 -25.64
N GLN A 328 11.87 10.13 -26.38
CA GLN A 328 11.98 10.06 -27.85
C GLN A 328 13.14 9.12 -28.26
N SER A 329 13.04 8.49 -29.45
CA SER A 329 14.05 7.56 -29.98
C SER A 329 15.43 8.18 -30.24
N GLU A 330 15.49 9.50 -30.30
CA GLU A 330 16.70 10.29 -30.56
C GLU A 330 17.43 10.67 -29.25
N ALA A 331 16.88 10.32 -28.08
CA ALA A 331 17.50 10.66 -26.81
C ALA A 331 18.84 9.95 -26.60
N HIS A 332 19.77 10.65 -25.94
CA HIS A 332 21.10 10.13 -25.67
C HIS A 332 21.05 8.85 -24.83
N GLY A 333 21.65 7.76 -25.33
CA GLY A 333 21.68 6.45 -24.66
C GLY A 333 20.47 5.54 -24.94
N PHE A 334 19.52 5.96 -25.77
CA PHE A 334 18.40 5.12 -26.21
C PHE A 334 18.91 3.89 -26.97
N CYS A 335 18.56 2.69 -26.48
CA CYS A 335 18.91 1.44 -27.15
C CYS A 335 17.96 1.21 -28.32
N LYS A 336 18.41 1.43 -29.57
CA LYS A 336 17.55 1.32 -30.76
C LYS A 336 17.06 -0.10 -31.04
N SER A 337 17.87 -1.11 -30.74
CA SER A 337 17.57 -2.52 -31.00
C SER A 337 17.93 -3.37 -29.78
N PRO A 338 17.07 -3.40 -28.75
CA PRO A 338 17.34 -4.15 -27.52
C PRO A 338 17.26 -5.67 -27.74
N ASP A 339 18.23 -6.38 -27.18
CA ASP A 339 18.26 -7.84 -27.17
C ASP A 339 17.26 -8.39 -26.13
N LEU A 340 17.00 -9.70 -26.16
CA LEU A 340 16.14 -10.35 -25.17
C LEU A 340 16.62 -10.08 -23.73
N LYS A 341 17.93 -10.09 -23.48
CA LYS A 341 18.54 -9.80 -22.16
C LYS A 341 18.27 -8.38 -21.64
N ASP A 342 17.93 -7.44 -22.53
CA ASP A 342 17.71 -6.03 -22.18
C ASP A 342 16.24 -5.77 -21.82
N LYS A 343 15.33 -6.63 -22.30
CA LYS A 343 13.88 -6.55 -22.05
C LYS A 343 13.53 -6.88 -20.61
N ILE A 344 12.35 -6.44 -20.18
CA ILE A 344 11.75 -6.84 -18.90
C ILE A 344 11.06 -8.19 -19.08
N HIS A 345 11.37 -9.15 -18.19
CA HIS A 345 10.80 -10.49 -18.24
C HIS A 345 9.64 -10.67 -17.25
N CYS A 346 9.49 -9.78 -16.26
CA CYS A 346 8.37 -9.78 -15.34
C CYS A 346 8.11 -8.37 -14.79
N VAL A 347 6.84 -8.00 -14.59
CA VAL A 347 6.46 -6.75 -13.93
C VAL A 347 5.92 -7.03 -12.53
N THR A 348 6.44 -6.33 -11.55
CA THR A 348 6.02 -6.40 -10.15
C THR A 348 5.43 -5.06 -9.73
N TYR A 349 4.13 -5.04 -9.44
CA TYR A 349 3.49 -3.89 -8.82
C TYR A 349 3.80 -3.87 -7.32
N VAL A 350 4.23 -2.73 -6.78
CA VAL A 350 4.54 -2.57 -5.36
C VAL A 350 3.50 -1.66 -4.73
N LEU A 351 2.77 -2.19 -3.75
CA LEU A 351 1.68 -1.51 -3.06
C LEU A 351 1.92 -1.49 -1.55
N ASP A 352 1.59 -0.36 -0.93
CA ASP A 352 1.65 -0.16 0.52
C ASP A 352 0.37 -0.71 1.18
N ALA A 353 0.51 -1.73 2.05
CA ALA A 353 -0.60 -2.36 2.74
C ALA A 353 -1.43 -1.38 3.58
N SER A 354 -0.80 -0.34 4.13
CA SER A 354 -1.50 0.68 4.93
C SER A 354 -2.31 1.67 4.08
N LYS A 355 -2.14 1.66 2.75
CA LYS A 355 -2.73 2.63 1.83
C LYS A 355 -3.58 2.03 0.71
N ILE A 356 -3.66 0.71 0.55
CA ILE A 356 -4.47 0.06 -0.51
C ILE A 356 -5.89 0.62 -0.54
N SER A 357 -6.44 0.73 0.64
CA SER A 357 -7.82 1.10 0.90
C SER A 357 -8.16 2.52 0.50
N ILE A 358 -7.25 3.46 0.78
CA ILE A 358 -7.36 4.88 0.47
C ILE A 358 -6.63 5.24 -0.84
N MET A 359 -6.33 4.24 -1.68
CA MET A 359 -5.72 4.46 -2.98
C MET A 359 -6.68 5.27 -3.85
N SER A 360 -6.20 6.40 -4.35
CA SER A 360 -6.99 7.28 -5.20
C SER A 360 -7.30 6.63 -6.55
N THR A 361 -8.44 7.01 -7.12
CA THR A 361 -8.88 6.52 -8.42
C THR A 361 -7.87 6.83 -9.53
N LYS A 362 -7.19 7.97 -9.47
CA LYS A 362 -6.15 8.35 -10.45
C LYS A 362 -4.96 7.38 -10.45
N ILE A 363 -4.49 6.97 -9.28
CA ILE A 363 -3.39 5.99 -9.18
C ILE A 363 -3.86 4.62 -9.69
N GLU A 364 -5.09 4.23 -9.33
CA GLU A 364 -5.70 2.98 -9.81
C GLU A 364 -5.86 2.97 -11.34
N GLU A 365 -6.26 4.09 -11.95
CA GLU A 365 -6.33 4.26 -13.41
C GLU A 365 -4.95 4.13 -14.07
N LYS A 366 -3.90 4.74 -13.50
CA LYS A 366 -2.51 4.59 -13.98
C LYS A 366 -2.04 3.14 -13.90
N LEU A 367 -2.26 2.45 -12.77
CA LEU A 367 -1.94 1.03 -12.62
C LEU A 367 -2.69 0.16 -13.64
N ASN A 368 -3.97 0.44 -13.88
CA ASN A 368 -4.77 -0.26 -14.89
C ASN A 368 -4.31 0.02 -16.32
N ALA A 369 -3.81 1.22 -16.63
CA ALA A 369 -3.23 1.54 -17.93
C ALA A 369 -1.92 0.77 -18.16
N ILE A 370 -1.06 0.72 -17.14
CA ILE A 370 0.18 -0.05 -17.17
C ILE A 370 -0.12 -1.54 -17.35
N ARG A 371 -1.05 -2.10 -16.57
CA ARG A 371 -1.47 -3.51 -16.70
C ARG A 371 -1.93 -3.86 -18.09
N ARG A 372 -2.75 -3.01 -18.73
CA ARG A 372 -3.20 -3.25 -20.11
C ARG A 372 -2.02 -3.35 -21.07
N LYS A 373 -1.02 -2.48 -20.94
CA LYS A 373 0.19 -2.48 -21.77
C LYS A 373 1.05 -3.73 -21.53
N VAL A 374 1.21 -4.13 -20.27
CA VAL A 374 1.95 -5.34 -19.86
C VAL A 374 1.28 -6.61 -20.41
N ASN A 375 -0.06 -6.70 -20.32
CA ASN A 375 -0.84 -7.81 -20.88
C ASN A 375 -0.69 -7.92 -22.39
N LEU A 376 -0.74 -6.79 -23.12
CA LEU A 376 -0.57 -6.76 -24.57
C LEU A 376 0.82 -7.28 -25.01
N MET A 377 1.82 -7.19 -24.14
CA MET A 377 3.17 -7.68 -24.40
C MET A 377 3.40 -9.11 -23.91
N GLY A 378 2.40 -9.78 -23.33
CA GLY A 378 2.55 -11.12 -22.76
C GLY A 378 3.55 -11.17 -21.60
N ILE A 379 3.76 -10.06 -20.89
CA ILE A 379 4.72 -10.04 -19.77
C ILE A 379 4.00 -10.47 -18.49
N PRO A 380 4.46 -11.51 -17.80
CA PRO A 380 3.84 -11.98 -16.58
C PRO A 380 4.03 -10.98 -15.43
N GLN A 381 3.03 -10.92 -14.55
CA GLN A 381 2.92 -9.85 -13.56
C GLN A 381 2.45 -10.33 -12.20
N LEU A 382 3.06 -9.76 -11.15
CA LEU A 382 2.78 -10.05 -9.75
C LEU A 382 2.69 -8.76 -8.92
N VAL A 383 2.25 -8.88 -7.67
CA VAL A 383 2.12 -7.74 -6.75
C VAL A 383 2.87 -8.03 -5.47
N LEU A 384 3.76 -7.12 -5.07
CA LEU A 384 4.30 -7.05 -3.72
C LEU A 384 3.42 -6.15 -2.86
N LEU A 385 2.98 -6.70 -1.74
CA LEU A 385 2.28 -5.94 -0.72
C LEU A 385 3.23 -5.66 0.44
N THR A 386 3.77 -4.45 0.49
CA THR A 386 4.77 -4.02 1.48
C THR A 386 4.10 -3.45 2.74
N LYS A 387 4.87 -3.24 3.80
CA LYS A 387 4.43 -2.59 5.06
C LYS A 387 3.24 -3.28 5.74
N ILE A 388 3.20 -4.60 5.61
CA ILE A 388 2.20 -5.46 6.25
C ILE A 388 2.25 -5.41 7.78
N ASP A 389 3.42 -5.10 8.33
CA ASP A 389 3.68 -4.87 9.73
C ASP A 389 3.19 -3.49 10.20
N GLU A 390 3.30 -2.44 9.37
CA GLU A 390 2.65 -1.15 9.66
C GLU A 390 1.12 -1.28 9.60
N ALA A 391 0.61 -2.04 8.64
CA ALA A 391 -0.83 -2.22 8.44
C ALA A 391 -1.49 -3.10 9.52
N CYS A 392 -0.78 -4.11 10.05
CA CYS A 392 -1.36 -5.10 10.94
C CYS A 392 -0.52 -5.34 12.20
N ALA A 393 -1.04 -4.93 13.36
CA ALA A 393 -0.38 -5.10 14.65
C ALA A 393 -0.03 -6.56 14.98
N LEU A 394 -0.86 -7.52 14.57
CA LEU A 394 -0.60 -8.95 14.76
C LEU A 394 0.66 -9.40 14.00
N VAL A 395 0.87 -8.86 12.80
CA VAL A 395 2.05 -9.11 11.96
C VAL A 395 3.25 -8.33 12.46
N ARG A 396 3.07 -7.10 12.96
CA ARG A 396 4.12 -6.32 13.60
C ARG A 396 4.73 -7.05 14.79
N LYS A 397 3.88 -7.67 15.62
CA LYS A 397 4.29 -8.43 16.80
C LYS A 397 5.05 -9.69 16.42
N ASP A 398 4.57 -10.41 15.41
CA ASP A 398 5.23 -11.60 14.86
C ASP A 398 4.88 -11.77 13.39
N ILE A 399 5.88 -11.60 12.52
CA ILE A 399 5.75 -11.67 11.06
C ILE A 399 5.19 -13.02 10.59
N ARG A 400 5.33 -14.09 11.40
CA ARG A 400 4.79 -15.42 11.11
C ARG A 400 3.27 -15.44 11.03
N ASN A 401 2.60 -14.42 11.57
CA ASN A 401 1.15 -14.26 11.51
C ASN A 401 0.65 -13.65 10.19
N VAL A 402 1.54 -13.31 9.24
CA VAL A 402 1.16 -12.73 7.94
C VAL A 402 0.08 -13.52 7.23
N TYR A 403 0.13 -14.86 7.28
CA TYR A 403 -0.85 -15.74 6.66
C TYR A 403 -1.89 -16.29 7.63
N LYS A 404 -1.99 -15.74 8.84
CA LYS A 404 -3.06 -16.03 9.81
C LYS A 404 -3.95 -14.82 10.10
N SER A 405 -3.50 -13.61 9.75
CA SER A 405 -4.28 -12.39 9.88
C SER A 405 -5.40 -12.26 8.83
N GLY A 406 -6.67 -12.46 9.22
CA GLY A 406 -7.80 -12.23 8.30
C GLY A 406 -7.76 -10.84 7.64
N TYR A 407 -7.30 -9.83 8.37
CA TYR A 407 -7.10 -8.47 7.86
C TYR A 407 -6.09 -8.38 6.70
N ILE A 408 -4.94 -9.05 6.79
CA ILE A 408 -3.98 -9.09 5.67
C ILE A 408 -4.58 -9.82 4.47
N LYS A 409 -5.37 -10.88 4.69
CA LYS A 409 -6.06 -11.59 3.60
C LYS A 409 -7.03 -10.66 2.86
N ASP A 410 -7.80 -9.86 3.59
CA ASP A 410 -8.74 -8.89 3.01
C ASP A 410 -8.01 -7.78 2.24
N LEU A 411 -6.90 -7.27 2.78
CA LEU A 411 -6.04 -6.31 2.08
C LEU A 411 -5.47 -6.90 0.77
N MET A 412 -5.04 -8.15 0.79
CA MET A 412 -4.56 -8.84 -0.42
C MET A 412 -5.68 -9.03 -1.45
N GLN A 413 -6.91 -9.34 -1.02
CA GLN A 413 -8.07 -9.42 -1.90
C GLN A 413 -8.42 -8.05 -2.52
N GLU A 414 -8.31 -6.98 -1.75
CA GLU A 414 -8.49 -5.63 -2.28
C GLU A 414 -7.40 -5.25 -3.27
N ALA A 415 -6.12 -5.52 -2.97
CA ALA A 415 -5.02 -5.30 -3.92
C ALA A 415 -5.23 -6.09 -5.22
N ALA A 416 -5.66 -7.35 -5.13
CA ALA A 416 -5.98 -8.19 -6.27
C ALA A 416 -7.08 -7.55 -7.15
N ALA A 417 -8.14 -7.02 -6.53
CA ALA A 417 -9.23 -6.36 -7.24
C ALA A 417 -8.78 -5.04 -7.91
N ARG A 418 -8.04 -4.19 -7.18
CA ARG A 418 -7.55 -2.87 -7.66
C ARG A 418 -6.58 -2.99 -8.83
N VAL A 419 -5.62 -3.92 -8.74
CA VAL A 419 -4.64 -4.14 -9.81
C VAL A 419 -5.24 -4.99 -10.91
N GLY A 420 -6.15 -5.92 -10.59
CA GLY A 420 -6.75 -6.84 -11.54
C GLY A 420 -5.87 -8.06 -11.84
N VAL A 421 -5.36 -8.71 -10.80
CA VAL A 421 -4.58 -9.96 -10.84
C VAL A 421 -5.18 -10.99 -9.89
N PRO A 422 -4.97 -12.30 -10.08
CA PRO A 422 -5.49 -13.30 -9.15
C PRO A 422 -4.81 -13.18 -7.77
N LEU A 423 -5.52 -13.57 -6.70
CA LEU A 423 -4.99 -13.49 -5.35
C LEU A 423 -3.64 -14.21 -5.19
N SER A 424 -3.43 -15.31 -5.91
CA SER A 424 -2.17 -16.08 -5.96
C SER A 424 -0.95 -15.25 -6.38
N CYS A 425 -1.14 -14.18 -7.15
CA CYS A 425 -0.08 -13.26 -7.59
C CYS A 425 0.28 -12.18 -6.56
N ILE A 426 -0.48 -12.07 -5.45
CA ILE A 426 -0.19 -11.10 -4.39
C ILE A 426 0.75 -11.73 -3.35
N ILE A 427 1.87 -11.09 -3.08
CA ILE A 427 2.90 -11.57 -2.15
C ILE A 427 3.14 -10.51 -1.08
N PRO A 428 2.71 -10.75 0.17
CA PRO A 428 3.01 -9.85 1.28
C PRO A 428 4.48 -9.96 1.70
N VAL A 429 5.13 -8.82 1.86
CA VAL A 429 6.53 -8.71 2.30
C VAL A 429 6.70 -7.61 3.34
N LYS A 430 7.69 -7.80 4.21
CA LYS A 430 8.22 -6.76 5.09
C LYS A 430 9.62 -6.43 4.61
N ASN A 431 9.87 -5.16 4.31
CA ASN A 431 11.20 -4.69 3.96
C ASN A 431 11.97 -4.31 5.23
N TYR A 432 13.30 -4.38 5.19
CA TYR A 432 14.14 -3.74 6.19
C TYR A 432 14.14 -2.23 5.94
N SER A 433 13.69 -1.48 6.94
CA SER A 433 13.61 -0.02 6.87
C SER A 433 14.06 0.67 8.15
N GLU A 434 13.83 0.05 9.31
CA GLU A 434 14.18 0.61 10.62
C GLU A 434 15.19 -0.27 11.36
N GLU A 435 15.30 -1.54 10.97
CA GLU A 435 16.14 -2.53 11.61
C GLU A 435 17.61 -2.38 11.21
N LEU A 436 18.49 -2.66 12.17
CA LEU A 436 19.94 -2.71 11.96
C LEU A 436 20.44 -4.13 11.69
N GLU A 437 19.66 -5.13 12.09
CA GLU A 437 20.00 -6.55 12.02
C GLU A 437 18.99 -7.32 11.18
N LEU A 438 19.45 -8.41 10.56
CA LEU A 438 18.60 -9.29 9.78
C LEU A 438 17.76 -10.20 10.69
N ASP A 439 16.53 -10.45 10.26
CA ASP A 439 15.58 -11.37 10.87
C ASP A 439 15.28 -12.53 9.93
N THR A 440 15.43 -13.77 10.41
CA THR A 440 15.31 -14.97 9.58
C THR A 440 13.92 -15.12 8.97
N ASN A 441 12.85 -14.74 9.69
CA ASN A 441 11.50 -14.87 9.16
C ASN A 441 11.22 -13.84 8.05
N THR A 442 11.67 -12.61 8.25
CA THR A 442 11.62 -11.55 7.25
C THR A 442 12.41 -11.93 6.01
N ASP A 443 13.61 -12.50 6.16
CA ASP A 443 14.40 -13.04 5.06
C ASP A 443 13.63 -14.10 4.26
N ILE A 444 12.93 -15.02 4.94
CA ILE A 444 12.14 -16.08 4.28
C ILE A 444 11.04 -15.47 3.41
N LEU A 445 10.33 -14.44 3.87
CA LEU A 445 9.30 -13.77 3.05
C LEU A 445 9.92 -13.07 1.83
N LEU A 446 10.98 -12.33 2.04
CA LEU A 446 11.71 -11.61 1.00
C LEU A 446 12.25 -12.55 -0.08
N LEU A 447 12.93 -13.63 0.32
CA LEU A 447 13.47 -14.64 -0.60
C LEU A 447 12.36 -15.42 -1.29
N SER A 448 11.26 -15.72 -0.59
CA SER A 448 10.08 -16.37 -1.20
C SER A 448 9.48 -15.50 -2.30
N ALA A 449 9.41 -14.18 -2.10
CA ALA A 449 8.96 -13.24 -3.12
C ALA A 449 9.85 -13.26 -4.36
N VAL A 450 11.18 -13.26 -4.17
CA VAL A 450 12.14 -13.38 -5.28
C VAL A 450 11.97 -14.71 -6.03
N ILE A 451 11.76 -15.82 -5.34
CA ILE A 451 11.50 -17.12 -5.99
C ILE A 451 10.23 -17.05 -6.85
N GLN A 452 9.16 -16.41 -6.38
CA GLN A 452 7.97 -16.25 -7.21
C GLN A 452 8.23 -15.36 -8.43
N MET A 453 9.02 -14.29 -8.30
CA MET A 453 9.44 -13.48 -9.45
C MET A 453 10.16 -14.33 -10.50
N LEU A 454 11.11 -15.16 -10.08
CA LEU A 454 11.86 -16.04 -11.00
C LEU A 454 10.95 -17.06 -11.68
N ARG A 455 9.97 -17.65 -10.97
CA ARG A 455 8.97 -18.54 -11.57
C ARG A 455 8.11 -17.84 -12.61
N PHE A 456 7.77 -16.57 -12.39
CA PHE A 456 7.03 -15.77 -13.37
C PHE A 456 7.91 -15.45 -14.58
N VAL A 457 9.21 -15.22 -14.37
CA VAL A 457 10.17 -15.07 -15.47
C VAL A 457 10.27 -16.35 -16.32
N ASP A 458 10.22 -17.54 -15.71
CA ASP A 458 10.20 -18.80 -16.47
C ASP A 458 8.97 -18.87 -17.39
N ASN A 459 7.77 -18.51 -16.90
CA ASN A 459 6.56 -18.46 -17.72
C ASN A 459 6.71 -17.54 -18.95
N PHE A 460 7.42 -16.42 -18.81
CA PHE A 460 7.70 -15.52 -19.94
C PHE A 460 8.54 -16.21 -21.03
N PHE A 461 9.55 -16.98 -20.61
CA PHE A 461 10.40 -17.69 -21.57
C PHE A 461 9.69 -18.88 -22.21
N ASP A 462 8.83 -19.58 -21.47
CA ASP A 462 7.96 -20.63 -22.02
C ASP A 462 7.03 -20.08 -23.11
N GLU A 463 6.35 -18.95 -22.84
CA GLU A 463 5.48 -18.30 -23.83
C GLU A 463 6.24 -17.88 -25.11
N ILE A 464 7.46 -17.35 -24.97
CA ILE A 464 8.30 -17.01 -26.13
C ILE A 464 8.67 -18.27 -26.93
N SER A 465 9.03 -19.35 -26.25
CA SER A 465 9.38 -20.62 -26.88
C SER A 465 8.20 -21.21 -27.66
N ASP A 466 6.99 -21.15 -27.08
CA ASP A 466 5.76 -21.62 -27.72
C ASP A 466 5.38 -20.79 -28.96
N GLN A 467 5.57 -19.46 -28.90
CA GLN A 467 5.38 -18.59 -30.06
C GLN A 467 6.35 -18.92 -31.20
N LEU A 468 7.62 -19.22 -30.88
CA LEU A 468 8.62 -19.61 -31.88
C LEU A 468 8.34 -21.00 -32.48
N SER A 469 7.76 -21.91 -31.70
CA SER A 469 7.45 -23.27 -32.16
C SER A 469 6.17 -23.36 -33.02
N SER A 470 5.25 -22.41 -32.86
CA SER A 470 3.97 -22.36 -33.59
C SER A 470 4.03 -21.70 -34.98
N VAL A 471 5.18 -21.15 -35.39
CA VAL A 471 5.38 -20.63 -36.76
C VAL A 471 5.56 -21.77 -37.76
N PRO A 472 4.75 -21.87 -38.84
CA PRO A 472 4.87 -22.94 -39.83
C PRO A 472 6.26 -22.99 -40.48
N THR A 473 6.78 -24.20 -40.65
CA THR A 473 8.12 -24.54 -41.16
C THR A 473 8.47 -23.95 -42.54
N GLY A 474 7.53 -23.35 -43.26
CA GLY A 474 7.75 -22.66 -44.55
C GLY A 474 8.33 -21.25 -44.46
N ILE A 475 8.35 -20.61 -43.29
CA ILE A 475 8.91 -19.24 -43.09
C ILE A 475 10.24 -19.29 -42.30
N LYS A 476 10.68 -20.49 -41.87
CA LYS A 476 11.93 -20.68 -41.12
C LYS A 476 13.19 -20.30 -41.90
N TYR A 477 13.15 -20.31 -43.24
CA TYR A 477 14.31 -20.02 -44.08
C TYR A 477 14.54 -18.53 -44.40
N ASP A 478 13.55 -17.64 -44.17
CA ASP A 478 13.71 -16.19 -44.44
C ASP A 478 14.05 -15.36 -43.18
N LEU A 479 13.82 -15.90 -41.98
CA LEU A 479 14.15 -15.20 -40.72
C LEU A 479 15.61 -15.42 -40.26
N ASP A 480 16.22 -16.58 -40.55
CA ASP A 480 17.64 -16.79 -40.24
C ASP A 480 18.58 -16.01 -41.17
N HIS A 481 18.14 -15.68 -42.40
CA HIS A 481 18.97 -14.94 -43.36
C HIS A 481 18.96 -13.41 -43.16
N SER A 482 17.95 -12.84 -42.49
CA SER A 482 17.91 -11.39 -42.20
C SER A 482 18.72 -10.99 -40.96
N LEU A 483 19.09 -11.95 -40.09
CA LEU A 483 19.95 -11.74 -38.92
C LEU A 483 21.45 -11.91 -39.22
N LEU A 484 21.84 -12.44 -40.39
CA LEU A 484 23.23 -12.73 -40.74
C LEU A 484 23.86 -11.76 -41.77
N LEU A 485 23.12 -10.78 -42.30
CA LEU A 485 23.59 -9.89 -43.39
C LEU A 485 23.80 -8.42 -43.01
N ASN A 486 24.07 -8.10 -41.74
CA ASN A 486 24.62 -6.79 -41.36
C ASN A 486 26.09 -6.90 -40.95
N ASN A 487 26.92 -7.27 -41.92
CA ASN A 487 28.37 -7.13 -41.85
C ASN A 487 28.79 -6.21 -43.01
N PRO A 488 29.13 -4.92 -42.78
CA PRO A 488 29.83 -4.17 -43.80
C PRO A 488 31.31 -4.55 -43.73
N LYS A 489 31.74 -5.38 -44.69
CA LYS A 489 33.14 -5.44 -45.09
C LYS A 489 33.47 -4.20 -45.92
N LYS A 490 34.60 -3.60 -45.54
CA LYS A 490 35.35 -2.47 -46.12
C LYS A 490 34.95 -1.07 -45.69
#